data_AF-A0AAE3ZVG7-F1
#
_entry.id   AF-A0AAE3ZVG7-F1
#
_cell.length_a   1.000
_cell.length_b   1.000
_cell.length_c   1.000
_cell.angle_alpha   90.00
_cell.angle_beta   90.00
_cell.angle_gamma   90.00
#
_symmetry.space_group_name_H-M   'P 1'
#
loop_
_entity.id
_entity.type
_entity.pdbx_description
1 polymer ?
#
loop_
_entity_poly.entity_id
_entity_poly.type
_entity_poly.pdbx_seq_one_letter_code
_entity_poly.pdbx_strand_id
1 'polypeptide(L)'
;MRLPDLGVGTPAPTGGPRLLGEVLSSGLADPAVCEAAGRVLIVSSRFNAWATGDGLTEAGGGELARMSADVDAGWSAVHAAWRDLVRRQDESAAARRAITTAVGMSVRERIAAYRTADAEAGLDEARSTLTTELAALTARYEALPHRGSWDPAAGTGDRPGS
;
A
#
# COMPACT_ATOMS: atom_id res chain seq x y z
N MET A 1 41.84 -2.12 -11.48
CA MET A 1 40.98 -2.73 -10.44
C MET A 1 39.54 -2.44 -10.85
N ARG A 2 38.82 -3.42 -11.41
CA ARG A 2 37.42 -3.25 -11.87
C ARG A 2 36.50 -3.55 -10.69
N LEU A 3 35.59 -2.62 -10.37
CA LEU A 3 34.49 -2.83 -9.43
C LEU A 3 33.63 -4.00 -9.93
N PRO A 4 33.16 -4.90 -9.05
CA PRO A 4 32.22 -5.94 -9.43
C PRO A 4 30.92 -5.31 -9.93
N ASP A 5 30.36 -5.90 -10.99
CA ASP A 5 29.11 -5.51 -11.61
C ASP A 5 27.96 -5.68 -10.60
N LEU A 6 27.49 -4.58 -10.03
CA LEU A 6 26.44 -4.53 -9.00
C LEU A 6 25.02 -4.69 -9.58
N GLY A 7 24.86 -5.30 -10.75
CA GLY A 7 23.53 -5.64 -11.28
C GLY A 7 22.62 -4.42 -11.37
N VAL A 8 23.10 -3.35 -12.00
CA VAL A 8 22.33 -2.13 -12.30
C VAL A 8 21.19 -2.51 -13.25
N GLY A 9 20.09 -3.01 -12.69
CA GLY A 9 18.99 -3.55 -13.49
C GLY A 9 17.75 -3.96 -12.72
N THR A 10 17.81 -4.16 -11.40
CA THR A 10 16.59 -4.22 -10.60
C THR A 10 16.13 -2.79 -10.31
N PRO A 11 15.00 -2.33 -10.88
CA PRO A 11 14.43 -1.05 -10.47
C PRO A 11 14.24 -1.07 -8.95
N ALA A 12 14.50 0.07 -8.29
CA ALA A 12 14.17 0.24 -6.88
C ALA A 12 12.72 -0.21 -6.66
N PRO A 13 12.40 -0.92 -5.55
CA PRO A 13 11.07 -1.49 -5.29
C PRO A 13 9.96 -0.47 -5.60
N THR A 14 9.30 -0.63 -6.75
CA THR A 14 8.24 0.25 -7.23
C THR A 14 6.93 -0.18 -6.59
N GLY A 15 6.84 0.02 -5.27
CA GLY A 15 5.58 0.04 -4.54
C GLY A 15 4.98 1.44 -4.41
N GLY A 16 5.76 2.48 -4.74
CA GLY A 16 5.29 3.79 -5.20
C GLY A 16 4.57 4.68 -4.17
N PRO A 17 5.26 5.66 -3.57
CA PRO A 17 4.63 6.82 -2.90
C PRO A 17 3.56 7.52 -3.75
N ARG A 18 3.64 7.37 -5.08
CA ARG A 18 2.66 7.84 -6.06
C ARG A 18 1.25 7.28 -5.81
N LEU A 19 1.11 5.99 -5.50
CA LEU A 19 -0.20 5.39 -5.24
C LEU A 19 -0.87 6.05 -4.04
N LEU A 20 -0.11 6.33 -2.98
CA LEU A 20 -0.66 7.02 -1.80
C LEU A 20 -1.12 8.44 -2.14
N GLY A 21 -0.37 9.14 -3.01
CA GLY A 21 -0.80 10.44 -3.54
C GLY A 21 -2.11 10.33 -4.34
N GLU A 22 -2.25 9.30 -5.17
CA GLU A 22 -3.49 9.02 -5.92
C GLU A 22 -4.65 8.72 -4.98
N VAL A 23 -4.46 7.86 -3.97
CA VAL A 23 -5.47 7.55 -2.95
C VAL A 23 -5.94 8.82 -2.24
N LEU A 24 -5.00 9.63 -1.74
CA LEU A 24 -5.29 10.84 -0.95
C LEU A 24 -5.96 11.96 -1.78
N SER A 25 -5.70 12.00 -3.09
CA SER A 25 -6.28 13.02 -3.99
C SER A 25 -7.55 12.58 -4.72
N SER A 26 -7.94 11.31 -4.59
CA SER A 26 -9.04 10.71 -5.35
C SER A 26 -10.45 11.18 -4.99
N GLY A 27 -10.64 11.72 -3.79
CA GLY A 27 -11.98 11.95 -3.21
C GLY A 27 -12.72 10.67 -2.80
N LEU A 28 -12.10 9.49 -2.93
CA LEU A 28 -12.65 8.20 -2.49
C LEU A 28 -12.19 7.81 -1.09
N ALA A 29 -11.07 8.39 -0.62
CA ALA A 29 -10.53 8.14 0.70
C ALA A 29 -11.41 8.78 1.78
N ASP A 30 -11.84 7.96 2.73
CA ASP A 30 -12.43 8.42 3.98
C ASP A 30 -11.32 8.72 5.01
N PRO A 31 -11.66 9.22 6.22
CA PRO A 31 -10.65 9.51 7.24
C PRO A 31 -9.77 8.31 7.62
N ALA A 32 -10.30 7.10 7.61
CA ALA A 32 -9.54 5.89 7.98
C ALA A 32 -8.52 5.52 6.89
N VAL A 33 -8.92 5.59 5.62
CA VAL A 33 -8.01 5.40 4.49
C VAL A 33 -6.91 6.47 4.50
N CYS A 34 -7.26 7.74 4.76
CA CYS A 34 -6.31 8.84 4.86
C CYS A 34 -5.29 8.62 5.99
N GLU A 35 -5.74 8.23 7.18
CA GLU A 35 -4.85 7.93 8.31
C GLU A 35 -3.90 6.78 7.96
N ALA A 36 -4.43 5.67 7.44
CA ALA A 36 -3.64 4.50 7.09
C ALA A 36 -2.59 4.82 6.00
N ALA A 37 -2.98 5.57 4.96
CA ALA A 37 -2.04 6.01 3.92
C ALA A 37 -0.95 6.95 4.49
N GLY A 38 -1.32 7.86 5.40
CA GLY A 38 -0.38 8.71 6.11
C GLY A 38 0.63 7.92 6.94
N ARG A 39 0.19 6.86 7.61
CA ARG A 39 1.09 5.95 8.36
C ARG A 39 2.09 5.27 7.45
N VAL A 40 1.64 4.72 6.31
CA VAL A 40 2.54 4.11 5.31
C VAL A 40 3.57 5.12 4.82
N LEU A 41 3.20 6.38 4.55
CA LEU A 41 4.16 7.43 4.15
C LEU A 41 5.25 7.64 5.21
N ILE A 42 4.88 7.66 6.49
CA ILE A 42 5.84 7.87 7.58
C ILE A 42 6.82 6.69 7.69
N VAL A 43 6.31 5.46 7.72
CA VAL A 43 7.16 4.27 7.96
C VAL A 43 8.02 3.92 6.74
N SER A 44 7.49 4.10 5.52
CA SER A 44 8.27 3.92 4.29
C SER A 44 9.40 4.94 4.16
N SER A 45 9.16 6.19 4.59
CA SER A 45 10.21 7.22 4.62
C SER A 45 11.35 6.86 5.57
N ARG A 46 11.03 6.30 6.76
CA ARG A 46 12.04 5.83 7.72
C ARG A 46 12.88 4.69 7.15
N PHE A 47 12.23 3.71 6.52
CA PHE A 47 12.93 2.61 5.86
C PHE A 47 13.86 3.11 4.75
N ASN A 48 13.38 4.00 3.88
CA ASN A 48 14.20 4.58 2.81
C ASN A 48 15.43 5.34 3.35
N ALA A 49 15.28 6.06 4.48
CA ALA A 49 16.39 6.77 5.13
C ALA A 49 17.42 5.84 5.81
N TRP A 50 17.00 4.64 6.22
CA TRP A 50 17.91 3.58 6.69
C TRP A 50 18.62 2.90 5.51
N ALA A 51 17.85 2.50 4.50
CA ALA A 51 18.35 1.77 3.33
C ALA A 51 19.37 2.60 2.54
N THR A 52 19.23 3.92 2.45
CA THR A 52 20.19 4.81 1.77
C THR A 52 21.40 5.22 2.62
N GLY A 53 21.45 4.82 3.89
CA GLY A 53 22.58 5.03 4.79
C GLY A 53 23.44 3.77 4.97
N ASP A 54 23.90 3.53 6.20
CA ASP A 54 24.74 2.38 6.54
C ASP A 54 24.00 1.02 6.44
N GLY A 55 22.67 1.04 6.41
CA GLY A 55 21.80 -0.15 6.38
C GLY A 55 22.00 -1.07 5.18
N LEU A 56 22.37 -0.52 4.02
CA LEU A 56 22.71 -1.29 2.81
C LEU A 56 23.95 -2.19 3.03
N THR A 57 24.90 -1.70 3.82
CA THR A 57 26.13 -2.43 4.15
C THR A 57 25.90 -3.45 5.26
N GLU A 58 24.97 -3.17 6.17
CA GLU A 58 24.66 -3.98 7.36
C GLU A 58 23.81 -5.23 7.07
N ALA A 59 22.75 -5.10 6.25
CA ALA A 59 21.82 -6.22 6.00
C ALA A 59 22.37 -7.27 5.01
N GLY A 60 23.34 -6.90 4.17
CA GLY A 60 23.81 -7.79 3.09
C GLY A 60 22.77 -8.04 2.00
N GLY A 61 23.22 -8.47 0.82
CA GLY A 61 22.38 -8.52 -0.39
C GLY A 61 21.19 -9.49 -0.34
N GLY A 62 21.34 -10.64 0.32
CA GLY A 62 20.30 -11.67 0.40
C GLY A 62 19.13 -11.28 1.30
N GLU A 63 19.41 -10.65 2.44
CA GLU A 63 18.38 -10.19 3.36
C GLU A 63 17.63 -8.96 2.82
N LEU A 64 18.34 -8.03 2.18
CA LEU A 64 17.71 -6.90 1.48
C LEU A 64 16.76 -7.35 0.36
N ALA A 65 17.14 -8.38 -0.40
CA ALA A 65 16.27 -8.95 -1.43
C ALA A 65 14.99 -9.54 -0.82
N ARG A 66 15.09 -10.26 0.30
CA ARG A 66 13.94 -10.79 1.04
C ARG A 66 13.02 -9.68 1.55
N MET A 67 13.59 -8.64 2.17
CA MET A 67 12.84 -7.49 2.70
C MET A 67 12.13 -6.72 1.58
N SER A 68 12.80 -6.51 0.46
CA SER A 68 12.23 -5.84 -0.71
C SER A 68 11.05 -6.63 -1.27
N ALA A 69 11.20 -7.96 -1.41
CA ALA A 69 10.14 -8.83 -1.90
C ALA A 69 8.90 -8.83 -0.98
N ASP A 70 9.08 -8.80 0.34
CA ASP A 70 7.96 -8.72 1.30
C ASP A 70 7.21 -7.39 1.21
N VAL A 71 7.95 -6.28 1.08
CA VAL A 71 7.37 -4.94 0.87
C VAL A 71 6.62 -4.87 -0.47
N ASP A 72 7.19 -5.41 -1.54
CA ASP A 72 6.57 -5.45 -2.87
C ASP A 72 5.27 -6.28 -2.87
N ALA A 73 5.23 -7.39 -2.13
CA ALA A 73 4.02 -8.17 -1.94
C ALA A 73 2.94 -7.36 -1.20
N GLY A 74 3.34 -6.61 -0.15
CA GLY A 74 2.43 -5.70 0.57
C GLY A 74 1.85 -4.61 -0.34
N TRP A 75 2.67 -3.98 -1.17
CA TRP A 75 2.20 -2.99 -2.14
C TRP A 75 1.29 -3.58 -3.21
N SER A 76 1.56 -4.80 -3.66
CA SER A 76 0.69 -5.50 -4.61
C SER A 76 -0.72 -5.68 -4.07
N ALA A 77 -0.86 -5.99 -2.78
CA ALA A 77 -2.16 -6.09 -2.11
C ALA A 77 -2.88 -4.73 -2.02
N VAL A 78 -2.15 -3.67 -1.64
CA VAL A 78 -2.70 -2.28 -1.63
C VAL A 78 -3.16 -1.86 -3.03
N HIS A 79 -2.39 -2.16 -4.08
CA HIS A 79 -2.78 -1.90 -5.46
C HIS A 79 -4.04 -2.66 -5.88
N ALA A 80 -4.19 -3.91 -5.45
CA ALA A 80 -5.39 -4.70 -5.73
C ALA A 80 -6.62 -4.09 -5.05
N ALA A 81 -6.53 -3.76 -3.76
CA ALA A 81 -7.61 -3.12 -3.01
C ALA A 81 -7.99 -1.74 -3.59
N TRP A 82 -7.00 -0.93 -3.97
CA TRP A 82 -7.24 0.36 -4.62
C TRP A 82 -7.99 0.20 -5.95
N ARG A 83 -7.54 -0.72 -6.81
CA ARG A 83 -8.22 -0.98 -8.10
C ARG A 83 -9.66 -1.45 -7.91
N ASP A 84 -9.91 -2.28 -6.89
CA ASP A 84 -11.27 -2.73 -6.59
C ASP A 84 -12.17 -1.56 -6.15
N LEU A 85 -11.67 -0.68 -5.28
CA LEU A 85 -12.41 0.52 -4.86
C LEU A 85 -12.73 1.44 -6.05
N VAL A 86 -11.76 1.70 -6.93
CA VAL A 86 -11.98 2.52 -8.14
C VAL A 86 -13.02 1.87 -9.06
N ARG A 87 -12.91 0.56 -9.31
CA ARG A 87 -13.89 -0.18 -10.12
C ARG A 87 -15.31 -0.06 -9.56
N ARG A 88 -15.48 -0.28 -8.25
CA ARG A 88 -16.78 -0.16 -7.57
C ARG A 88 -17.33 1.27 -7.63
N GLN A 89 -16.46 2.28 -7.56
CA GLN A 89 -16.86 3.67 -7.73
C GLN A 89 -17.38 3.93 -9.15
N ASP A 90 -16.71 3.41 -10.18
CA ASP A 90 -17.14 3.56 -11.58
C ASP A 90 -18.49 2.89 -11.83
N GLU A 91 -18.71 1.71 -11.23
CA GLU A 91 -19.99 0.99 -11.25
C GLU A 91 -21.10 1.79 -10.55
N SER A 92 -20.84 2.33 -9.36
CA SER A 92 -21.75 3.23 -8.64
C SER A 92 -22.11 4.46 -9.48
N ALA A 93 -21.11 5.10 -10.08
CA ALA A 93 -21.31 6.27 -10.93
C ALA A 93 -22.14 5.93 -12.18
N ALA A 94 -21.92 4.77 -12.78
CA ALA A 94 -22.72 4.29 -13.91
C ALA A 94 -24.18 4.04 -13.52
N ALA A 95 -24.41 3.36 -12.39
CA ALA A 95 -25.75 3.13 -11.85
C ALA A 95 -26.48 4.45 -11.54
N ARG A 96 -25.79 5.40 -10.89
CA ARG A 96 -26.33 6.74 -10.61
C ARG A 96 -26.70 7.49 -11.90
N ARG A 97 -25.86 7.42 -12.93
CA ARG A 97 -26.18 8.02 -14.24
C ARG A 97 -27.44 7.40 -14.85
N ALA A 98 -27.56 6.08 -14.82
CA ALA A 98 -28.76 5.38 -15.31
C ALA A 98 -30.03 5.82 -14.57
N ILE A 99 -29.98 5.90 -13.24
CA ILE A 99 -31.07 6.40 -12.38
C ILE A 99 -31.42 7.85 -12.73
N THR A 100 -30.43 8.70 -12.98
CA THR A 100 -30.64 10.12 -13.34
C THR A 100 -31.42 10.25 -14.65
N THR A 101 -31.06 9.43 -15.64
CA THR A 101 -31.64 9.46 -16.99
C THR A 101 -32.96 8.71 -17.12
N ALA A 102 -33.36 7.93 -16.11
CA ALA A 102 -34.60 7.15 -16.15
C ALA A 102 -35.82 8.07 -16.18
N VAL A 103 -36.64 7.89 -17.22
CA VAL A 103 -37.92 8.60 -17.42
C VAL A 103 -39.01 7.87 -16.64
N GLY A 104 -39.96 8.62 -16.08
CA GLY A 104 -41.15 8.05 -15.41
C GLY A 104 -40.97 7.68 -13.94
N MET A 105 -39.79 7.85 -13.36
CA MET A 105 -39.62 7.71 -11.90
C MET A 105 -40.04 8.99 -11.16
N SER A 106 -40.77 8.81 -10.07
CA SER A 106 -40.97 9.86 -9.07
C SER A 106 -39.67 10.19 -8.32
N VAL A 107 -39.64 11.34 -7.66
CA VAL A 107 -38.51 11.76 -6.82
C VAL A 107 -38.23 10.76 -5.69
N ARG A 108 -39.27 10.20 -5.07
CA ARG A 108 -39.12 9.22 -3.98
C ARG A 108 -38.47 7.93 -4.48
N GLU A 109 -38.90 7.41 -5.63
CA GLU A 109 -38.31 6.22 -6.25
C GLU A 109 -36.85 6.47 -6.63
N ARG A 110 -36.56 7.65 -7.16
CA ARG A 110 -35.19 8.05 -7.52
C ARG A 110 -34.25 8.08 -6.30
N ILE A 111 -34.69 8.65 -5.19
CA ILE A 111 -33.92 8.67 -3.93
C ILE A 111 -33.68 7.26 -3.40
N ALA A 112 -34.70 6.41 -3.43
CA ALA A 112 -34.56 5.02 -3.00
C ALA A 112 -33.56 4.26 -3.88
N ALA A 113 -33.66 4.41 -5.20
CA ALA A 113 -32.74 3.78 -6.15
C ALA A 113 -31.28 4.24 -5.95
N TYR A 114 -31.04 5.52 -5.67
CA TYR A 114 -29.68 5.98 -5.36
C TYR A 114 -29.11 5.33 -4.11
N ARG A 115 -29.90 5.23 -3.04
CA ARG A 115 -29.45 4.59 -1.78
C ARG A 115 -29.12 3.12 -2.00
N THR A 116 -29.94 2.41 -2.79
CA THR A 116 -29.67 1.01 -3.16
C THR A 116 -28.40 0.89 -3.99
N ALA A 117 -28.24 1.71 -5.04
CA ALA A 117 -27.04 1.70 -5.87
C ALA A 117 -25.75 1.99 -5.09
N ASP A 118 -25.81 2.88 -4.09
CA ASP A 118 -24.68 3.16 -3.21
C ASP A 118 -24.35 1.99 -2.28
N ALA A 119 -25.37 1.35 -1.71
CA ALA A 119 -25.18 0.19 -0.86
C ALA A 119 -24.64 -1.01 -1.65
N GLU A 120 -25.18 -1.26 -2.83
CA GLU A 120 -24.77 -2.37 -3.72
C GLU A 120 -23.37 -2.17 -4.29
N ALA A 121 -22.92 -0.92 -4.46
CA ALA A 121 -21.55 -0.64 -4.89
C ALA A 121 -20.51 -1.09 -3.84
N GLY A 122 -20.90 -1.30 -2.58
CA GLY A 122 -20.00 -1.83 -1.55
C GLY A 122 -18.74 -0.98 -1.35
N LEU A 123 -18.86 0.35 -1.47
CA LEU A 123 -17.72 1.27 -1.36
C LEU A 123 -17.13 1.25 0.05
N ASP A 124 -17.96 1.13 1.08
CA ASP A 124 -17.51 1.09 2.48
C ASP A 124 -16.70 -0.17 2.76
N GLU A 125 -17.12 -1.32 2.22
CA GLU A 125 -16.36 -2.57 2.29
C GLU A 125 -15.00 -2.43 1.60
N ALA A 126 -14.98 -1.87 0.37
CA ALA A 126 -13.73 -1.70 -0.36
C ALA A 126 -12.77 -0.70 0.30
N ARG A 127 -13.27 0.38 0.92
CA ARG A 127 -12.46 1.28 1.76
C ARG A 127 -11.91 0.56 2.99
N SER A 128 -12.70 -0.29 3.64
CA SER A 128 -12.27 -1.11 4.77
C SER A 128 -11.14 -2.08 4.38
N THR A 129 -11.28 -2.75 3.23
CA THR A 129 -10.22 -3.60 2.66
C THR A 129 -8.95 -2.80 2.39
N LEU A 130 -9.06 -1.66 1.70
CA LEU A 130 -7.90 -0.80 1.44
C LEU A 130 -7.21 -0.35 2.73
N THR A 131 -7.98 0.03 3.75
CA THR A 131 -7.46 0.41 5.07
C THR A 131 -6.70 -0.74 5.72
N THR A 132 -7.24 -1.96 5.64
CA THR A 132 -6.60 -3.17 6.16
C THR A 132 -5.29 -3.47 5.45
N GLU A 133 -5.23 -3.37 4.13
CA GLU A 133 -4.00 -3.60 3.37
C GLU A 133 -2.94 -2.52 3.65
N LEU A 134 -3.34 -1.26 3.80
CA LEU A 134 -2.44 -0.17 4.21
C LEU A 134 -1.91 -0.38 5.64
N ALA A 135 -2.74 -0.86 6.56
CA ALA A 135 -2.31 -1.20 7.92
C ALA A 135 -1.35 -2.39 7.92
N ALA A 136 -1.62 -3.43 7.14
CA ALA A 136 -0.73 -4.57 6.97
C ALA A 136 0.62 -4.16 6.36
N LEU A 137 0.61 -3.28 5.36
CA LEU A 137 1.83 -2.69 4.79
C LEU A 137 2.60 -1.85 5.82
N THR A 138 1.91 -1.09 6.66
CA THR A 138 2.53 -0.36 7.77
C THR A 138 3.26 -1.31 8.70
N ALA A 139 2.60 -2.38 9.14
CA ALA A 139 3.19 -3.39 10.02
C ALA A 139 4.42 -4.07 9.40
N ARG A 140 4.40 -4.34 8.07
CA ARG A 140 5.57 -4.86 7.35
C ARG A 140 6.75 -3.90 7.45
N TYR A 141 6.54 -2.62 7.15
CA TYR A 141 7.59 -1.60 7.25
C TYR A 141 8.12 -1.43 8.69
N GLU A 142 7.26 -1.51 9.70
CA GLU A 142 7.67 -1.41 11.11
C GLU A 142 8.48 -2.61 11.59
N ALA A 143 8.25 -3.80 11.00
CA ALA A 143 9.02 -5.00 11.26
C ALA A 143 10.41 -4.98 10.60
N LEU A 144 10.66 -4.07 9.66
CA LEU A 144 11.97 -3.93 9.03
C LEU A 144 12.97 -3.25 9.98
N PRO A 145 14.28 -3.56 9.82
CA PRO A 145 15.33 -2.88 10.56
C PRO A 145 15.23 -1.37 10.35
N HIS A 146 15.41 -0.64 11.44
CA HIS A 146 15.52 0.80 11.44
C HIS A 146 16.77 1.17 12.23
N ARG A 147 17.31 2.37 12.03
CA ARG A 147 18.61 2.82 12.57
C ARG A 147 18.85 2.60 14.09
N GLY A 148 17.83 2.25 14.88
CA GLY A 148 17.96 1.96 16.31
C GLY A 148 17.86 0.49 16.73
N SER A 149 17.55 -0.47 15.84
CA SER A 149 17.12 -1.83 16.23
C SER A 149 17.94 -3.00 15.66
N TRP A 150 18.96 -2.74 14.84
CA TRP A 150 19.80 -3.81 14.32
C TRP A 150 20.92 -4.16 15.32
N ASP A 151 20.84 -5.34 15.93
CA ASP A 151 21.94 -5.94 16.69
C ASP A 151 22.71 -6.94 15.78
N PRO A 152 23.95 -6.62 15.36
CA PRO A 152 24.76 -7.51 14.53
C PRO A 152 25.00 -8.90 15.14
N ALA A 153 24.86 -9.04 16.46
CA ALA A 153 25.21 -10.26 17.18
C ALA A 153 24.14 -11.38 17.07
N ALA A 154 22.93 -11.08 16.60
CA ALA A 154 21.86 -12.08 16.49
C ALA A 154 22.02 -13.05 15.30
N GLY A 155 22.92 -12.74 14.35
CA GLY A 155 23.16 -13.56 13.15
C GLY A 155 24.34 -14.53 13.24
N THR A 156 25.16 -14.47 14.29
CA THR A 156 26.32 -15.37 14.45
C THR A 156 26.01 -16.47 15.46
N GLY A 157 25.14 -17.39 15.06
CA GLY A 157 25.15 -18.73 15.61
C GLY A 157 26.48 -19.40 15.25
N ASP A 158 27.27 -19.66 16.28
CA ASP A 158 28.32 -20.68 16.38
C ASP A 158 29.53 -20.54 15.43
N ARG A 159 30.66 -20.10 16.01
CA ARG A 159 31.96 -20.65 15.63
C ARG A 159 32.62 -21.24 16.88
N PRO A 160 32.71 -22.57 17.00
CA PRO A 160 33.58 -23.17 17.97
C PRO A 160 35.01 -23.17 17.41
N GLY A 161 35.94 -22.63 18.22
CA GLY A 161 37.37 -23.00 18.23
C GLY A 161 38.25 -22.55 17.07
N SER A 162 39.23 -21.70 17.38
CA SER A 162 40.67 -22.03 17.37
C SER A 162 41.48 -20.83 17.82
#